data_AF-A0A0B6ZDW4-F1
#
_entry.id   AF-A0A0B6ZDW4-F1
#
_cell.length_a   1.000
_cell.length_b   1.000
_cell.length_c   1.000
_cell.angle_alpha   90.00
_cell.angle_beta   90.00
_cell.angle_gamma   90.00
#
_symmetry.space_group_name_H-M   'P 1'
#
loop_
_entity.id
_entity.type
_entity.pdbx_description
1 polymer ?
#
loop_
_entity_poly.entity_id
_entity_poly.type
_entity_poly.pdbx_seq_one_letter_code
_entity_poly.pdbx_strand_id
1 'polypeptide(L)'
;DTTVRVWNVWSNHDHCVTTLSNHKKSVKHVEWCQAGRKVLSCSYDRTAQVTDVETAKTIGQYEHMGFVTAGHMHPSNPNLFVTGTE
;
A
#
# COMPACT_ATOMS: atom_id res chain seq x y z
N ASP A 1 11.07 -4.66 4.05
CA ASP A 1 10.66 -5.98 4.56
C ASP A 1 9.28 -6.28 3.97
N THR A 2 8.43 -7.04 4.66
CA THR A 2 7.06 -7.33 4.21
C THR A 2 6.02 -6.33 4.74
N THR A 3 6.45 -5.20 5.31
CA THR A 3 5.56 -4.22 5.97
C THR A 3 5.52 -2.89 5.21
N VAL A 4 4.38 -2.22 5.31
CA VAL A 4 4.22 -0.80 4.97
C VAL A 4 4.08 -0.03 6.27
N ARG A 5 4.85 1.05 6.44
CA ARG A 5 4.83 1.85 7.67
C ARG A 5 4.49 3.29 7.34
N VAL A 6 3.63 3.88 8.16
CA VAL A 6 3.24 5.29 8.07
C VAL A 6 3.87 6.01 9.25
N TRP A 7 4.53 7.13 8.96
CA TRP A 7 5.29 7.87 9.95
C TRP A 7 4.74 9.28 10.15
N ASN A 8 4.67 9.74 11.40
CA ASN A 8 4.41 11.11 11.76
C ASN A 8 5.71 11.80 12.14
N VAL A 9 6.15 12.70 11.26
CA VAL A 9 7.39 13.47 11.41
C VAL A 9 7.36 14.44 12.60
N TRP A 10 6.18 14.78 13.12
CA TRP A 10 5.99 15.74 14.21
C TRP A 10 5.67 15.09 15.57
N SER A 11 5.62 13.75 15.64
CA SER A 11 5.39 13.06 16.92
C SER A 11 6.64 13.14 17.79
N ASN A 12 6.50 13.44 19.09
CA ASN A 12 7.63 13.61 20.00
C ASN A 12 8.06 12.30 20.69
N HIS A 13 7.30 11.20 20.55
CA HIS A 13 7.54 9.94 21.26
C HIS A 13 7.54 8.73 20.34
N ASP A 14 6.48 8.53 19.57
CA ASP A 14 6.39 7.44 18.59
C ASP A 14 6.12 8.02 17.20
N HIS A 15 7.13 7.93 16.34
CA HIS A 15 7.02 8.38 14.96
C HIS A 15 6.26 7.38 14.09
N CYS A 16 6.15 6.12 14.47
CA CYS A 16 5.46 5.11 13.67
C CYS A 16 3.97 5.11 14.00
N VAL A 17 3.15 5.73 13.15
CA VAL A 17 1.70 5.84 13.38
C VAL A 17 1.02 4.49 13.21
N THR A 18 1.42 3.76 12.16
CA THR A 18 0.87 2.43 11.90
C THR A 18 1.84 1.58 11.10
N THR A 19 1.75 0.27 11.31
CA THR A 19 2.47 -0.76 10.55
C THR A 19 1.44 -1.70 9.96
N LEU A 20 1.42 -1.78 8.62
CA LEU A 20 0.56 -2.64 7.83
C LEU A 20 1.39 -3.85 7.40
N SER A 21 1.10 -5.01 7.99
CA SER A 21 1.85 -6.26 7.80
C SER A 21 1.07 -7.29 7.00
N ASN A 22 0.52 -6.84 5.86
CA ASN A 22 -0.47 -7.60 5.09
C ASN A 22 0.16 -8.36 3.92
N HIS A 23 1.42 -8.04 3.58
CA HIS A 23 2.17 -8.70 2.53
C HIS A 23 2.98 -9.89 3.06
N LYS A 24 3.13 -10.91 2.21
CA LYS A 24 3.88 -12.15 2.53
C LYS A 24 5.32 -12.12 2.03
N LYS A 25 5.65 -11.15 1.18
CA LYS A 25 6.99 -10.93 0.62
C LYS A 25 7.28 -9.43 0.55
N SER A 26 8.47 -9.09 0.06
CA SER A 26 8.94 -7.70 -0.02
C SER A 26 7.97 -6.80 -0.76
N VAL A 27 7.61 -5.70 -0.11
CA VAL A 27 6.86 -4.61 -0.73
C VAL A 27 7.81 -3.82 -1.63
N LYS A 28 7.44 -3.67 -2.90
CA LYS A 28 8.26 -3.00 -3.92
C LYS A 28 7.83 -1.57 -4.17
N HIS A 29 6.54 -1.27 -4.07
CA HIS A 29 5.97 0.04 -4.34
C HIS A 29 4.86 0.36 -3.33
N VAL A 30 4.74 1.63 -2.95
CA VAL A 30 3.65 2.15 -2.10
C VAL A 30 3.24 3.55 -2.57
N GLU A 31 1.94 3.83 -2.57
CA GLU A 31 1.41 5.14 -2.96
C GLU A 31 0.14 5.50 -2.16
N TRP A 32 0.00 6.78 -1.83
CA TRP A 32 -1.21 7.29 -1.21
C TRP A 32 -2.37 7.41 -2.21
N CYS A 33 -3.57 7.04 -1.78
CA CYS A 33 -4.79 7.43 -2.48
C CYS A 33 -5.10 8.91 -2.22
N GLN A 34 -5.78 9.57 -3.17
CA GLN A 34 -6.12 11.01 -3.16
C GLN A 34 -6.74 11.55 -1.87
N ALA A 35 -7.43 10.70 -1.10
CA ALA A 35 -8.08 11.09 0.15
C ALA A 35 -7.19 10.93 1.41
N GLY A 36 -5.93 10.53 1.27
CA GLY A 36 -4.97 10.40 2.39
C GLY A 36 -5.30 9.32 3.43
N ARG A 37 -6.40 8.58 3.25
CA ARG A 37 -6.86 7.54 4.18
C ARG A 37 -6.44 6.13 3.77
N LYS A 38 -6.20 5.93 2.47
CA LYS A 38 -5.90 4.61 1.89
C LYS A 38 -4.54 4.63 1.23
N VAL A 39 -3.86 3.48 1.26
CA VAL A 39 -2.56 3.26 0.62
C VAL A 39 -2.69 2.09 -0.34
N LEU A 40 -2.17 2.25 -1.55
CA LEU A 40 -1.89 1.18 -2.49
C LEU A 40 -0.48 0.65 -2.21
N SER A 41 -0.34 -0.65 -2.06
CA SER A 41 0.95 -1.33 -1.90
C SER A 41 1.08 -2.47 -2.89
N CYS A 42 2.26 -2.61 -3.49
CA CYS A 42 2.57 -3.65 -4.49
C CYS A 42 3.73 -4.51 -4.01
N SER A 43 3.62 -5.83 -4.15
CA SER A 43 4.55 -6.78 -3.54
C SER A 43 4.95 -7.92 -4.46
N TYR A 44 6.10 -8.50 -4.16
CA TYR A 44 6.60 -9.72 -4.78
C TYR A 44 5.84 -10.98 -4.33
N ASP A 45 4.88 -10.86 -3.42
CA ASP A 45 3.90 -11.92 -3.14
C ASP A 45 2.84 -12.07 -4.23
N ARG A 46 2.98 -11.30 -5.32
CA ARG A 46 2.10 -11.25 -6.50
C ARG A 46 0.75 -10.61 -6.19
N THR A 47 0.70 -9.74 -5.18
CA THR A 47 -0.50 -8.99 -4.83
C THR A 47 -0.25 -7.49 -4.84
N ALA A 48 -1.23 -6.75 -5.31
CA ALA A 48 -1.44 -5.36 -4.95
C ALA A 48 -2.52 -5.30 -3.88
N GLN A 49 -2.35 -4.46 -2.86
CA GLN A 49 -3.32 -4.31 -1.78
C GLN A 49 -3.67 -2.84 -1.59
N VAL A 50 -4.96 -2.57 -1.37
CA VAL A 50 -5.44 -1.26 -0.93
C VAL A 50 -5.83 -1.41 0.53
N THR A 51 -5.18 -0.63 1.39
CA THR A 51 -5.33 -0.75 2.85
C THR A 51 -5.75 0.59 3.44
N ASP A 52 -6.73 0.55 4.34
CA ASP A 52 -7.12 1.71 5.16
C ASP A 52 -6.11 1.90 6.29
N VAL A 53 -5.53 3.10 6.38
CA VAL A 53 -4.43 3.41 7.31
C VAL A 53 -4.91 3.56 8.75
N GLU A 54 -6.11 4.12 8.97
CA GLU A 54 -6.66 4.33 10.32
C GLU A 54 -7.02 3.00 10.99
N THR A 55 -7.59 2.08 10.21
CA THR A 55 -8.08 0.80 10.71
C THR A 55 -7.09 -0.35 10.52
N ALA A 56 -6.01 -0.12 9.76
CA ALA A 56 -5.05 -1.14 9.32
C ALA A 56 -5.68 -2.33 8.57
N LYS A 57 -6.88 -2.15 7.99
CA LYS A 57 -7.61 -3.21 7.29
C LYS A 57 -7.39 -3.16 5.79
N THR A 58 -7.10 -4.30 5.18
CA THR A 58 -7.11 -4.45 3.72
C THR A 58 -8.55 -4.28 3.22
N ILE A 59 -8.74 -3.30 2.34
CA ILE A 59 -10.00 -3.04 1.64
C ILE A 59 -10.10 -3.94 0.41
N GLY A 60 -8.99 -4.15 -0.29
CA GLY A 60 -8.94 -4.98 -1.49
C GLY A 60 -7.56 -5.59 -1.68
N GLN A 61 -7.54 -6.83 -2.17
CA GLN A 61 -6.35 -7.56 -2.56
C GLN A 61 -6.53 -8.04 -3.99
N TYR A 62 -5.57 -7.71 -4.85
CA TYR A 62 -5.62 -7.94 -6.29
C TYR A 62 -4.44 -8.83 -6.67
N GLU A 63 -4.74 -10.02 -7.18
CA GLU A 63 -3.73 -11.04 -7.49
C GLU A 63 -3.22 -10.90 -8.92
N HIS A 64 -1.94 -11.24 -9.08
CA HIS A 64 -1.24 -11.27 -10.35
C HIS A 64 -0.51 -12.60 -10.52
N MET A 65 -0.17 -12.95 -11.76
CA MET A 65 0.64 -14.15 -12.05
C MET A 65 2.12 -13.94 -11.71
N GLY A 66 2.62 -12.72 -11.94
CA GLY A 66 4.00 -12.29 -11.70
C GLY A 66 4.14 -11.34 -10.52
N PHE A 67 5.36 -10.84 -10.30
CA PHE A 67 5.65 -9.87 -9.25
C PHE A 67 5.04 -8.52 -9.60
N VAL A 68 4.39 -7.88 -8.64
CA VAL A 68 3.86 -6.52 -8.84
C VAL A 68 4.97 -5.53 -8.55
N THR A 69 5.47 -4.87 -9.58
CA THR A 69 6.66 -4.02 -9.53
C THR A 69 6.33 -2.53 -9.49
N ALA A 70 5.14 -2.14 -9.94
CA ALA A 70 4.65 -0.76 -9.94
C ALA A 70 3.14 -0.70 -9.66
N GLY A 71 2.69 0.40 -9.08
CA GLY A 71 1.28 0.71 -8.89
C GLY A 71 1.07 2.21 -8.93
N HIS A 72 0.03 2.69 -9.61
CA HIS A 72 -0.30 4.10 -9.69
C HIS A 72 -1.80 4.35 -9.53
N MET A 73 -2.18 5.21 -8.61
CA MET A 73 -3.54 5.69 -8.42
C MET A 73 -3.92 6.65 -9.56
N HIS A 74 -5.17 6.58 -10.01
CA HIS A 74 -5.66 7.55 -10.99
C HIS A 74 -5.71 8.96 -10.38
N PRO A 75 -5.25 10.01 -11.10
CA PRO A 75 -5.03 11.36 -10.54
C PRO A 75 -6.29 12.14 -10.15
N SER A 76 -7.49 11.65 -10.50
CA SER A 76 -8.76 12.27 -10.10
C SER A 76 -9.89 11.30 -9.75
N ASN A 77 -9.67 9.99 -9.90
CA ASN A 77 -10.70 8.96 -9.71
C ASN A 77 -10.20 8.00 -8.64
N PRO A 78 -10.63 8.14 -7.38
CA PRO A 78 -10.10 7.35 -6.28
C PRO A 78 -10.46 5.86 -6.35
N ASN A 79 -11.32 5.46 -7.30
CA ASN A 79 -11.71 4.07 -7.52
C ASN A 79 -10.87 3.35 -8.58
N LEU A 80 -9.96 4.06 -9.26
CA LEU A 80 -9.11 3.49 -10.30
C LEU A 80 -7.64 3.55 -9.89
N PHE A 81 -6.93 2.48 -10.21
CA PHE A 81 -5.49 2.38 -10.10
C PHE A 81 -4.99 1.43 -11.20
N VAL A 82 -3.71 1.52 -11.52
CA VAL A 82 -3.04 0.64 -12.48
C VAL A 82 -1.88 -0.05 -11.77
N THR A 83 -1.55 -1.26 -12.19
CA THR A 83 -0.39 -2.01 -11.67
C THR A 83 0.44 -2.56 -12.83
N GLY A 84 1.75 -2.64 -12.61
CA GLY A 84 2.71 -3.25 -13.54
C GLY A 84 3.25 -4.55 -12.96
N THR A 85 3.30 -5.59 -13.79
CA THR A 85 3.87 -6.89 -13.44
C THR A 85 5.04 -7.24 -14.32
N GLU A 86 5.98 -8.02 -13.78
CA GLU A 86 7.00 -8.72 -14.56
C GLU A 86 6.41 -9.90 -15.36
#